data_AF-A0A848DHQ0-F1
#
_entry.id   AF-A0A848DHQ0-F1
#
_cell.length_a   1.000
_cell.length_b   1.000
_cell.length_c   1.000
_cell.angle_alpha   90.00
_cell.angle_beta   90.00
_cell.angle_gamma   90.00
#
_symmetry.space_group_name_H-M   'P 1'
#
loop_
_entity.id
_entity.type
_entity.pdbx_description
1 polymer ?
#
loop_
_entity_poly.entity_id
_entity_poly.type
_entity_poly.pdbx_seq_one_letter_code
_entity_poly.pdbx_strand_id
1 'polypeptide(L)'
;MREYRATAGPAAVRGGLRRPGLPARPVSAAGACVGRLVSGPAILRRRPVYTPWKRGVLVLGPQGSGKSSLLVGPIRECPGPANVTSTKTEFVDMTAADRAQLGPVHVFNPTGLGSVASTLRWDPVAGCVDPGTADARARALVRGGGGATGTQNADFWAAKASEILRCYLLAAALEGHGMGQVMAWALHPQDRTPAGLLSQYGTSVPSGWLGTLEQNLAAAPNTRSGYFAALAPAVAFMDNPTVAQACRPGAGEGFDLAAYLRSPGTLYVIAGEGDQRIAPLLTALTEAVFSTAKQVAALNPGGQLDPPLGLFLDEIANITPVPLDNWAADSRGWGITVWAVAQDLAQLETRWGRTRAHTIFANLPTRIVLPGVAAREDLEHLAYLAGQRTVVQTSEGRSDNGDGRCTRSRNQSKAREPVVTGHTIYGLPRWHAYVLGLGTKPAIVRFEPGWRRRRRRLHPAPPVRRPGETQRVAPAPLTAVPDPVEDAA
;
A
#
# COMPACT_ATOMS: atom_id res chain seq x y z
N MET A 1 -29.56 9.57 -26.69
CA MET A 1 -30.52 9.28 -25.60
C MET A 1 -31.55 8.19 -25.97
N ARG A 2 -31.89 7.96 -27.25
CA ARG A 2 -32.76 6.84 -27.67
C ARG A 2 -32.04 5.50 -27.87
N GLU A 3 -30.77 5.48 -28.25
CA GLU A 3 -30.00 4.21 -28.42
C GLU A 3 -29.56 3.54 -27.11
N TYR A 4 -29.44 4.29 -26.00
CA TYR A 4 -29.00 3.74 -24.71
C TYR A 4 -30.09 2.99 -23.93
N ARG A 5 -31.35 3.09 -24.35
CA ARG A 5 -32.50 2.40 -23.71
C ARG A 5 -32.77 1.01 -24.28
N ALA A 6 -32.16 0.65 -25.42
CA ALA A 6 -32.44 -0.60 -26.10
C ALA A 6 -31.59 -1.79 -25.60
N THR A 7 -30.41 -1.53 -25.01
CA THR A 7 -29.41 -2.59 -24.72
C THR A 7 -29.16 -2.86 -23.24
N ALA A 8 -29.67 -2.03 -22.33
CA ALA A 8 -29.52 -2.27 -20.90
C ALA A 8 -30.86 -2.01 -20.21
N GLY A 9 -31.50 -3.09 -19.74
CA GLY A 9 -32.76 -3.02 -19.01
C GLY A 9 -32.65 -2.15 -17.75
N PRO A 10 -33.79 -1.72 -17.17
CA PRO A 10 -33.86 -0.85 -15.98
C PRO A 10 -33.07 -1.31 -14.75
N ALA A 11 -32.61 -2.57 -14.73
CA ALA A 11 -31.77 -3.15 -13.70
C ALA A 11 -30.31 -2.64 -13.70
N ALA A 12 -29.77 -2.17 -14.83
CA ALA A 12 -28.35 -1.75 -14.92
C ALA A 12 -28.03 -0.42 -14.21
N VAL A 13 -29.04 0.41 -13.93
CA VAL A 13 -28.90 1.69 -13.21
C VAL A 13 -29.16 1.52 -11.69
N ARG A 14 -29.51 0.31 -11.24
CA ARG A 14 -29.67 -0.04 -9.81
C ARG A 14 -28.62 -1.02 -9.29
N GLY A 15 -27.42 -1.04 -9.89
CA GLY A 15 -26.25 -1.70 -9.33
C GLY A 15 -25.63 -0.94 -8.16
N GLY A 16 -26.44 -0.46 -7.22
CA GLY A 16 -25.94 -0.04 -5.92
C GLY A 16 -25.44 -1.26 -5.18
N LEU A 17 -24.26 -1.17 -4.58
CA LEU A 17 -23.76 -2.07 -3.53
C LEU A 17 -24.70 -2.04 -2.31
N ARG A 18 -25.93 -2.54 -2.45
CA ARG A 18 -26.79 -2.94 -1.34
C ARG A 18 -26.93 -4.45 -1.43
N ARG A 19 -26.12 -5.16 -0.65
CA ARG A 19 -26.50 -6.50 -0.19
C ARG A 19 -27.81 -6.32 0.60
N PRO A 20 -28.94 -6.93 0.19
CA PRO A 20 -30.15 -6.92 1.00
C PRO A 20 -29.82 -7.56 2.36
N GLY A 21 -30.08 -6.85 3.47
CA GLY A 21 -29.95 -7.40 4.84
C GLY A 21 -28.87 -6.78 5.75
N LEU A 22 -28.05 -5.82 5.30
CA LEU A 22 -27.12 -5.10 6.18
C LEU A 22 -27.67 -3.70 6.55
N PRO A 23 -27.61 -3.29 7.84
CA PRO A 23 -27.98 -1.93 8.23
C PRO A 23 -27.14 -0.91 7.46
N ALA A 24 -27.71 0.27 7.19
CA ALA A 24 -27.06 1.32 6.41
C ALA A 24 -25.74 1.77 7.07
N ARG A 25 -24.61 1.20 6.64
CA ARG A 25 -23.29 1.65 7.07
C ARG A 25 -23.01 3.03 6.49
N PRO A 26 -22.37 3.95 7.23
CA PRO A 26 -21.93 5.22 6.66
C PRO A 26 -21.01 4.96 5.46
N VAL A 27 -21.09 5.79 4.43
CA VAL A 27 -20.33 5.60 3.16
C VAL A 27 -18.80 5.55 3.41
N SER A 28 -18.31 6.19 4.47
CA SER A 28 -16.92 6.11 4.93
C SER A 28 -16.48 4.69 5.33
N ALA A 29 -17.41 3.85 5.77
CA ALA A 29 -17.12 2.43 6.05
C ALA A 29 -16.96 1.61 4.76
N ALA A 30 -17.44 2.11 3.62
CA ALA A 30 -17.37 1.42 2.33
C ALA A 30 -16.24 1.94 1.43
N GLY A 31 -15.74 3.16 1.66
CA GLY A 31 -14.63 3.72 0.89
C GLY A 31 -13.96 4.94 1.52
N ALA A 32 -12.76 5.24 1.04
CA ALA A 32 -11.97 6.40 1.44
C ALA A 32 -12.38 7.63 0.64
N CYS A 33 -12.54 8.78 1.33
CA CYS A 33 -12.87 10.04 0.67
C CYS A 33 -11.65 10.62 -0.08
N VAL A 34 -11.73 10.72 -1.41
CA VAL A 34 -10.66 11.30 -2.25
C VAL A 34 -10.79 12.82 -2.42
N GLY A 35 -11.95 13.39 -2.11
CA GLY A 35 -12.20 14.82 -2.20
C GLY A 35 -13.65 15.16 -2.56
N ARG A 36 -13.91 16.42 -2.88
CA ARG A 36 -15.21 16.91 -3.36
C ARG A 36 -15.14 17.22 -4.85
N LEU A 37 -16.14 16.80 -5.62
CA LEU A 37 -16.18 16.96 -7.06
C LEU A 37 -16.17 18.45 -7.46
N VAL A 38 -15.30 18.82 -8.40
CA VAL A 38 -15.21 20.17 -8.99
C VAL A 38 -15.64 20.17 -10.46
N SER A 39 -15.29 19.12 -11.21
CA SER A 39 -15.66 18.97 -12.62
C SER A 39 -17.06 18.41 -12.82
N GLY A 40 -17.52 18.39 -14.08
CA GLY A 40 -18.79 17.79 -14.47
C GLY A 40 -20.02 18.69 -14.23
N PRO A 41 -21.24 18.09 -14.32
CA PRO A 41 -22.52 18.80 -14.19
C PRO A 41 -22.65 19.53 -12.85
N ALA A 42 -23.20 20.75 -12.87
CA ALA A 42 -23.32 21.60 -11.68
C ALA A 42 -24.01 20.91 -10.49
N ILE A 43 -25.04 20.08 -10.76
CA ILE A 43 -25.81 19.34 -9.74
C ILE A 43 -24.98 18.30 -8.96
N LEU A 44 -23.85 17.85 -9.53
CA LEU A 44 -22.96 16.87 -8.89
C LEU A 44 -21.77 17.53 -8.19
N ARG A 45 -21.47 18.81 -8.48
CA ARG A 45 -20.34 19.52 -7.86
C ARG A 45 -20.49 19.59 -6.35
N ARG A 46 -19.36 19.67 -5.65
CA ARG A 46 -19.21 19.68 -4.17
C ARG A 46 -19.62 18.40 -3.46
N ARG A 47 -20.19 17.40 -4.15
CA ARG A 47 -20.46 16.08 -3.59
C ARG A 47 -19.14 15.36 -3.28
N PRO A 48 -19.06 14.63 -2.16
CA PRO A 48 -17.88 13.85 -1.83
C PRO A 48 -17.73 12.67 -2.82
N VAL A 49 -16.49 12.40 -3.20
CA VAL A 49 -16.10 11.28 -4.07
C VAL A 49 -15.32 10.29 -3.22
N TYR A 50 -15.67 9.01 -3.34
CA TYR A 50 -15.07 7.94 -2.57
C TYR A 50 -14.46 6.88 -3.48
N THR A 51 -13.28 6.38 -3.12
CA THR A 51 -12.74 5.14 -3.66
C THR A 51 -13.11 4.00 -2.73
N PRO A 52 -13.73 2.90 -3.21
CA PRO A 52 -14.05 1.76 -2.37
C PRO A 52 -12.82 1.21 -1.66
N TRP A 53 -12.97 0.79 -0.40
CA TRP A 53 -11.85 0.22 0.34
C TRP A 53 -11.29 -1.03 -0.34
N LYS A 54 -12.07 -1.81 -1.10
CA LYS A 54 -11.57 -3.00 -1.83
C LYS A 54 -10.87 -2.69 -3.16
N ARG A 55 -10.60 -1.43 -3.49
CA ARG A 55 -9.93 -1.03 -4.74
C ARG A 55 -8.55 -0.45 -4.47
N GLY A 56 -7.54 -1.02 -5.12
CA GLY A 56 -6.20 -0.46 -5.15
C GLY A 56 -6.16 0.94 -5.79
N VAL A 57 -5.23 1.76 -5.32
CA VAL A 57 -5.07 3.16 -5.70
C VAL A 57 -3.62 3.41 -6.07
N LEU A 58 -3.39 4.04 -7.23
CA LEU A 58 -2.11 4.62 -7.61
C LEU A 58 -2.20 6.14 -7.44
N VAL A 59 -1.31 6.73 -6.64
CA VAL A 59 -1.18 8.18 -6.49
C VAL A 59 0.08 8.63 -7.22
N LEU A 60 -0.07 9.57 -8.15
CA LEU A 60 1.03 10.17 -8.92
C LEU A 60 1.15 11.66 -8.60
N GLY A 61 2.37 12.15 -8.41
CA GLY A 61 2.64 13.57 -8.28
C GLY A 61 4.09 13.86 -7.87
N PRO A 62 4.71 14.94 -8.35
CA PRO A 62 6.08 15.29 -8.00
C PRO A 62 6.21 15.61 -6.50
N GLN A 63 7.45 15.82 -6.04
CA GLN A 63 7.71 16.33 -4.69
C GLN A 63 6.94 17.65 -4.45
N GLY A 64 6.40 17.84 -3.24
CA GLY A 64 5.63 19.04 -2.89
C GLY A 64 4.20 19.13 -3.45
N SER A 65 3.75 18.20 -4.31
CA SER A 65 2.39 18.20 -4.90
C SER A 65 1.25 17.95 -3.90
N GLY A 66 1.57 17.48 -2.69
CA GLY A 66 0.60 17.22 -1.62
C GLY A 66 0.21 15.75 -1.42
N LYS A 67 1.00 14.80 -1.93
CA LYS A 67 0.79 13.34 -1.76
C LYS A 67 0.52 12.93 -0.31
N SER A 68 1.39 13.30 0.62
CA SER A 68 1.19 12.99 2.04
C SER A 68 -0.09 13.61 2.60
N SER A 69 -0.37 14.86 2.23
CA SER A 69 -1.61 15.55 2.64
C SER A 69 -2.88 14.86 2.12
N LEU A 70 -2.85 14.26 0.93
CA LEU A 70 -3.95 13.47 0.39
C LEU A 70 -4.15 12.19 1.22
N LEU A 71 -3.06 11.49 1.57
CA LEU A 71 -3.11 10.21 2.29
C LEU A 71 -3.60 10.31 3.74
N VAL A 72 -3.45 11.46 4.40
CA VAL A 72 -3.89 11.65 5.80
C VAL A 72 -5.36 11.30 6.01
N GLY A 73 -6.25 11.66 5.08
CA GLY A 73 -7.67 11.31 5.18
C GLY A 73 -7.91 9.79 5.17
N PRO A 74 -7.51 9.11 4.08
CA PRO A 74 -7.58 7.65 3.98
C PRO A 74 -6.92 6.91 5.16
N ILE A 75 -5.73 7.32 5.63
CA ILE A 75 -5.09 6.65 6.77
C ILE A 75 -5.99 6.73 8.01
N ARG A 76 -6.44 7.95 8.38
CA ARG A 76 -7.31 8.17 9.54
C ARG A 76 -8.62 7.40 9.47
N GLU A 77 -9.22 7.32 8.29
CA GLU A 77 -10.54 6.74 8.05
C GLU A 77 -10.51 5.23 7.77
N CYS A 78 -9.32 4.60 7.73
CA CYS A 78 -9.18 3.19 7.39
C CYS A 78 -9.96 2.30 8.39
N PRO A 79 -10.89 1.43 7.94
CA PRO A 79 -11.74 0.69 8.87
C PRO A 79 -11.05 -0.52 9.52
N GLY A 80 -9.98 -1.01 8.91
CA GLY A 80 -9.25 -2.21 9.34
C GLY A 80 -7.83 -1.91 9.81
N PRO A 81 -6.95 -2.93 9.82
CA PRO A 81 -5.54 -2.71 10.06
C PRO A 81 -4.94 -1.81 8.97
N ALA A 82 -3.92 -1.03 9.31
CA ALA A 82 -3.27 -0.11 8.37
C ALA A 82 -1.73 -0.18 8.51
N ASN A 83 -1.04 -0.46 7.41
CA ASN A 83 0.41 -0.35 7.33
C ASN A 83 0.77 0.91 6.53
N VAL A 84 1.52 1.82 7.14
CA VAL A 84 1.87 3.12 6.56
C VAL A 84 3.38 3.23 6.49
N THR A 85 3.94 3.26 5.28
CA THR A 85 5.37 3.51 5.08
C THR A 85 5.61 4.99 4.81
N SER A 86 6.73 5.55 5.28
CA SER A 86 7.15 6.92 4.94
C SER A 86 8.63 7.16 5.22
N THR A 87 9.21 8.15 4.54
CA THR A 87 10.54 8.69 4.86
C THR A 87 10.51 9.59 6.10
N LYS A 88 9.32 10.06 6.51
CA LYS A 88 9.13 11.09 7.55
C LYS A 88 8.20 10.62 8.66
N THR A 89 8.25 11.32 9.79
CA THR A 89 7.37 11.08 10.95
C THR A 89 5.97 11.67 10.79
N GLU A 90 5.72 12.46 9.73
CA GLU A 90 4.55 13.32 9.61
C GLU A 90 3.20 12.58 9.66
N PHE A 91 3.14 11.33 9.20
CA PHE A 91 1.90 10.54 9.31
C PHE A 91 1.60 10.14 10.74
N VAL A 92 2.61 9.84 11.55
CA VAL A 92 2.42 9.56 12.99
C VAL A 92 1.79 10.78 13.65
N ASP A 93 2.40 11.95 13.47
CA ASP A 93 1.94 13.21 14.06
C ASP A 93 0.51 13.59 13.64
N MET A 94 0.16 13.31 12.38
CA MET A 94 -1.13 13.69 11.80
C MET A 94 -2.25 12.67 12.03
N THR A 95 -1.94 11.39 12.27
CA THR A 95 -2.95 10.32 12.20
C THR A 95 -2.96 9.35 13.38
N ALA A 96 -1.86 9.20 14.13
CA ALA A 96 -1.75 8.19 15.18
C ALA A 96 -2.81 8.35 16.29
N ALA A 97 -3.11 9.59 16.70
CA ALA A 97 -4.09 9.86 17.76
C ALA A 97 -5.53 9.43 17.38
N ASP A 98 -5.89 9.53 16.11
CA ASP A 98 -7.18 9.05 15.62
C ASP A 98 -7.19 7.53 15.45
N ARG A 99 -6.07 6.96 14.99
CA ARG A 99 -5.91 5.51 14.85
C ARG A 99 -5.91 4.78 16.19
N ALA A 100 -5.34 5.38 17.23
CA ALA A 100 -5.33 4.86 18.59
C ALA A 100 -6.75 4.73 19.19
N GLN A 101 -7.73 5.49 18.68
CA GLN A 101 -9.14 5.33 19.07
C GLN A 101 -9.79 4.08 18.46
N LEU A 102 -9.21 3.54 17.38
CA LEU A 102 -9.72 2.36 16.70
C LEU A 102 -9.03 1.09 17.19
N GLY A 103 -7.70 1.11 17.35
CA GLY A 103 -6.91 -0.04 17.74
C GLY A 103 -5.46 0.32 18.11
N PRO A 104 -4.63 -0.69 18.43
CA PRO A 104 -3.25 -0.45 18.86
C PRO A 104 -2.44 0.23 17.75
N VAL A 105 -1.62 1.19 18.14
CA VAL A 105 -0.69 1.89 17.23
C VAL A 105 0.73 1.45 17.53
N HIS A 106 1.39 0.94 16.50
CA HIS A 106 2.77 0.52 16.52
C HIS A 106 3.59 1.41 15.58
N VAL A 107 4.78 1.80 16.01
CA VAL A 107 5.75 2.55 15.22
C VAL A 107 7.04 1.74 15.17
N PHE A 108 7.49 1.45 13.95
CA PHE A 108 8.83 0.95 13.69
C PHE A 108 9.67 2.10 13.13
N ASN A 109 10.47 2.71 14.00
CA ASN A 109 11.40 3.80 13.67
C ASN A 109 12.83 3.38 14.02
N PRO A 110 13.40 2.41 13.28
CA PRO A 110 14.70 1.81 13.59
C PRO A 110 15.88 2.78 13.54
N THR A 111 15.76 3.92 12.83
CA THR A 111 16.82 4.96 12.80
C THR A 111 16.67 6.00 13.90
N GLY A 112 15.56 6.00 14.65
CA GLY A 112 15.28 7.02 15.65
C GLY A 112 15.07 8.41 15.05
N LEU A 113 14.46 8.51 13.85
CA LEU A 113 14.19 9.79 13.20
C LEU A 113 13.26 10.66 14.06
N GLY A 114 13.70 11.89 14.37
CA GLY A 114 12.91 12.87 15.11
C GLY A 114 12.64 12.48 16.56
N SER A 115 11.56 12.98 17.16
CA SER A 115 11.16 12.67 18.53
C SER A 115 10.21 11.47 18.65
N VAL A 116 9.99 10.73 17.56
CA VAL A 116 9.06 9.59 17.53
C VAL A 116 9.81 8.32 17.91
N ALA A 117 9.52 7.78 19.10
CA ALA A 117 10.11 6.51 19.53
C ALA A 117 9.58 5.32 18.72
N SER A 118 10.44 4.32 18.49
CA SER A 118 10.00 3.01 18.03
C SER A 118 9.27 2.30 19.18
N THR A 119 8.05 1.83 18.93
CA THR A 119 7.23 1.11 19.93
C THR A 119 7.31 -0.40 19.76
N LEU A 120 8.01 -0.88 18.74
CA LEU A 120 8.22 -2.31 18.49
C LEU A 120 9.67 -2.57 18.10
N ARG A 121 10.07 -3.83 18.29
CA ARG A 121 11.29 -4.41 17.76
C ARG A 121 10.95 -5.62 16.92
N TRP A 122 11.71 -5.87 15.87
CA TRP A 122 11.44 -6.96 14.95
C TRP A 122 12.73 -7.52 14.36
N ASP A 123 13.04 -8.76 14.72
CA ASP A 123 14.15 -9.51 14.13
C ASP A 123 13.67 -10.17 12.81
N PRO A 124 14.30 -9.92 11.65
CA PRO A 124 13.98 -10.62 10.41
C PRO A 124 14.10 -12.16 10.49
N VAL A 125 14.87 -12.71 11.43
CA VAL A 125 14.97 -14.15 11.71
C VAL A 125 13.66 -14.71 12.32
N ALA A 126 12.83 -13.87 12.94
CA ALA A 126 11.59 -14.32 13.57
C ALA A 126 10.68 -15.07 12.59
N GLY A 127 10.32 -16.30 12.96
CA GLY A 127 9.49 -17.20 12.15
C GLY A 127 10.23 -17.98 11.06
N CYS A 128 11.53 -17.74 10.84
CA CYS A 128 12.31 -18.43 9.80
C CYS A 128 12.65 -19.90 10.12
N VAL A 129 12.17 -20.44 11.25
CA VAL A 129 12.12 -21.90 11.47
C VAL A 129 11.22 -22.60 10.44
N ASP A 130 10.23 -21.89 9.90
CA ASP A 130 9.48 -22.32 8.73
C ASP A 130 10.28 -22.00 7.45
N PRO A 131 10.68 -23.00 6.64
CA PRO A 131 11.47 -22.76 5.43
C PRO A 131 10.76 -21.87 4.42
N GLY A 132 9.43 -21.92 4.32
CA GLY A 132 8.67 -21.02 3.44
C GLY A 132 8.87 -19.54 3.82
N THR A 133 8.81 -19.25 5.12
CA THR A 133 9.07 -17.94 5.69
C THR A 133 10.52 -17.51 5.50
N ALA A 134 11.49 -18.40 5.70
CA ALA A 134 12.91 -18.11 5.48
C ALA A 134 13.22 -17.73 4.01
N ASP A 135 12.65 -18.47 3.04
CA ASP A 135 12.82 -18.19 1.62
C ASP A 135 12.16 -16.86 1.21
N ALA A 136 10.92 -16.61 1.66
CA ALA A 136 10.22 -15.35 1.41
C ALA A 136 10.96 -14.15 2.02
N ARG A 137 11.46 -14.29 3.27
CA ARG A 137 12.23 -13.27 3.99
C ARG A 137 13.54 -12.96 3.27
N ALA A 138 14.28 -13.98 2.84
CA ALA A 138 15.53 -13.81 2.09
C ALA A 138 15.31 -13.00 0.81
N ARG A 139 14.28 -13.36 0.02
CA ARG A 139 13.94 -12.64 -1.21
C ARG A 139 13.59 -11.18 -0.94
N ALA A 140 12.84 -10.89 0.12
CA ALA A 140 12.46 -9.53 0.49
C ALA A 140 13.67 -8.69 0.94
N LEU A 141 14.58 -9.26 1.73
CA LEU A 141 15.82 -8.60 2.14
C LEU A 141 16.72 -8.28 0.94
N VAL A 142 16.94 -9.25 0.03
CA VAL A 142 17.75 -9.04 -1.17
C VAL A 142 17.13 -8.00 -2.12
N ARG A 143 15.79 -8.02 -2.27
CA ARG A 143 15.05 -7.03 -3.06
C ARG A 143 15.21 -5.61 -2.51
N GLY A 144 15.07 -5.46 -1.19
CA GLY A 144 15.24 -4.17 -0.51
C GLY A 144 16.68 -3.68 -0.55
N GLY A 145 17.68 -4.58 -0.59
CA GLY A 145 19.08 -4.25 -0.80
C GLY A 145 19.43 -3.76 -2.21
N GLY A 146 18.42 -3.63 -3.08
CA GLY A 146 18.61 -3.13 -4.45
C GLY A 146 19.28 -4.13 -5.38
N GLY A 147 19.19 -5.44 -5.06
CA GLY A 147 19.86 -6.55 -5.76
C GLY A 147 20.42 -6.20 -7.14
N ALA A 148 21.74 -6.02 -7.22
CA ALA A 148 22.54 -5.75 -8.42
C ALA A 148 21.89 -4.91 -9.54
N THR A 149 21.05 -3.92 -9.21
CA THR A 149 20.36 -3.09 -10.21
C THR A 149 21.37 -2.39 -11.12
N GLY A 150 21.21 -2.52 -12.44
CA GLY A 150 22.09 -1.92 -13.44
C GLY A 150 23.25 -2.79 -13.93
N THR A 151 23.38 -4.03 -13.44
CA THR A 151 24.36 -5.01 -13.96
C THR A 151 23.70 -6.00 -14.93
N GLN A 152 24.45 -6.48 -15.92
CA GLN A 152 24.04 -7.66 -16.70
C GLN A 152 23.86 -8.83 -15.71
N ASN A 153 22.74 -9.55 -15.81
CA ASN A 153 22.38 -10.67 -14.94
C ASN A 153 22.05 -10.33 -13.47
N ALA A 154 21.58 -9.10 -13.18
CA ALA A 154 21.16 -8.70 -11.84
C ALA A 154 20.22 -9.71 -11.14
N ASP A 155 19.22 -10.21 -11.88
CA ASP A 155 18.25 -11.19 -11.38
C ASP A 155 18.90 -12.52 -11.00
N PHE A 156 19.93 -12.96 -11.73
CA PHE A 156 20.68 -14.18 -11.41
C PHE A 156 21.46 -14.02 -10.10
N TRP A 157 22.17 -12.91 -9.93
CA TRP A 157 22.92 -12.63 -8.71
C TRP A 157 22.00 -12.51 -7.49
N ALA A 158 20.86 -11.84 -7.65
CA ALA A 158 19.84 -11.73 -6.59
C ALA A 158 19.23 -13.08 -6.23
N ALA A 159 19.01 -13.97 -7.21
CA ALA A 159 18.54 -15.33 -6.95
C ALA A 159 19.56 -16.13 -6.12
N LYS A 160 20.85 -16.07 -6.47
CA LYS A 160 21.91 -16.74 -5.72
C LYS A 160 22.11 -16.18 -4.31
N ALA A 161 22.04 -14.86 -4.15
CA ALA A 161 22.04 -14.24 -2.84
C ALA A 161 20.86 -14.71 -1.98
N SER A 162 19.66 -14.83 -2.56
CA SER A 162 18.47 -15.31 -1.84
C SER A 162 18.59 -16.79 -1.45
N GLU A 163 19.16 -17.63 -2.30
CA GLU A 163 19.42 -19.05 -2.03
C GLU A 163 20.38 -19.27 -0.86
N ILE A 164 21.40 -18.42 -0.71
CA ILE A 164 22.34 -18.45 0.42
C ILE A 164 21.65 -17.89 1.67
N LEU A 165 21.03 -16.72 1.57
CA LEU A 165 20.46 -16.01 2.71
C LEU A 165 19.31 -16.78 3.37
N ARG A 166 18.46 -17.50 2.60
CA ARG A 166 17.39 -18.32 3.18
C ARG A 166 17.93 -19.43 4.09
N CYS A 167 19.08 -20.00 3.73
CA CYS A 167 19.73 -21.03 4.53
C CYS A 167 20.34 -20.43 5.80
N TYR A 168 20.92 -19.23 5.71
CA TYR A 168 21.43 -18.53 6.89
C TYR A 168 20.30 -18.12 7.85
N LEU A 169 19.18 -17.62 7.34
CA LEU A 169 18.00 -17.30 8.15
C LEU A 169 17.44 -18.54 8.86
N LEU A 170 17.32 -19.67 8.14
CA LEU A 170 16.86 -20.93 8.71
C LEU A 170 17.82 -21.46 9.78
N ALA A 171 19.12 -21.48 9.50
CA ALA A 171 20.14 -21.92 10.46
C ALA A 171 20.15 -21.05 11.73
N ALA A 172 20.06 -19.72 11.58
CA ALA A 172 19.97 -18.81 12.71
C ALA A 172 18.71 -19.06 13.55
N ALA A 173 17.56 -19.24 12.89
CA ALA A 173 16.31 -19.48 13.58
C ALA A 173 16.29 -20.80 14.36
N LEU A 174 16.88 -21.87 13.80
CA LEU A 174 16.98 -23.18 14.44
C LEU A 174 17.90 -23.15 15.67
N GLU A 175 19.02 -22.42 15.60
CA GLU A 175 19.97 -22.25 16.71
C GLU A 175 19.58 -21.14 17.71
N GLY A 176 18.46 -20.45 17.50
CA GLY A 176 18.06 -19.32 18.36
C GLY A 176 18.97 -18.09 18.25
N HIS A 177 19.70 -17.96 17.14
CA HIS A 177 20.47 -16.76 16.82
C HIS A 177 19.61 -15.68 16.15
N GLY A 178 20.03 -14.42 16.30
CA GLY A 178 19.38 -13.28 15.65
C GLY A 178 20.10 -12.79 14.39
N MET A 179 19.59 -11.70 13.82
CA MET A 179 20.08 -11.17 12.54
C MET A 179 21.56 -10.74 12.53
N GLY A 180 22.15 -10.49 13.72
CA GLY A 180 23.58 -10.22 13.85
C GLY A 180 24.46 -11.41 13.44
N GLN A 181 24.04 -12.63 13.74
CA GLN A 181 24.77 -13.84 13.33
C GLN A 181 24.66 -14.08 11.82
N VAL A 182 23.48 -13.82 11.24
CA VAL A 182 23.26 -13.91 9.80
C VAL A 182 24.18 -12.93 9.05
N MET A 183 24.33 -11.70 9.56
CA MET A 183 25.27 -10.73 9.03
C MET A 183 26.72 -11.22 9.16
N ALA A 184 27.10 -11.80 10.31
CA ALA A 184 28.45 -12.35 10.49
C ALA A 184 28.77 -13.43 9.45
N TRP A 185 27.85 -14.36 9.18
CA TRP A 185 28.02 -15.37 8.12
C TRP A 185 28.07 -14.76 6.72
N ALA A 186 27.23 -13.76 6.44
CA ALA A 186 27.23 -13.03 5.18
C ALA A 186 28.55 -12.32 4.89
N LEU A 187 29.27 -11.86 5.91
CA LEU A 187 30.57 -11.19 5.75
C LEU A 187 31.77 -12.15 5.65
N HIS A 188 31.57 -13.45 5.90
CA HIS A 188 32.62 -14.46 5.85
C HIS A 188 32.26 -15.59 4.87
N PRO A 189 32.43 -15.40 3.54
CA PRO A 189 32.03 -16.36 2.50
C PRO A 189 32.65 -17.77 2.61
N GLN A 190 33.69 -17.92 3.42
CA GLN A 190 34.37 -19.19 3.67
C GLN A 190 33.77 -19.96 4.84
N ASP A 191 32.93 -19.32 5.65
CA ASP A 191 32.34 -19.92 6.83
C ASP A 191 31.34 -21.01 6.42
N ARG A 192 31.65 -22.24 6.82
CA ARG A 192 30.84 -23.43 6.58
C ARG A 192 29.91 -23.76 7.74
N THR A 193 29.98 -23.01 8.84
CA THR A 193 29.15 -23.21 10.04
C THR A 193 27.66 -23.33 9.71
N PRO A 194 27.06 -22.46 8.86
CA PRO A 194 25.63 -22.59 8.54
C PRO A 194 25.28 -23.91 7.86
N ALA A 195 26.13 -24.40 6.96
CA ALA A 195 25.92 -25.68 6.28
C ALA A 195 26.04 -26.85 7.27
N GLY A 196 27.03 -26.80 8.16
CA GLY A 196 27.22 -27.80 9.22
C GLY A 196 26.11 -27.81 10.28
N LEU A 197 25.47 -26.67 10.54
CA LEU A 197 24.28 -26.61 11.38
C LEU A 197 23.09 -27.26 10.67
N LEU A 198 22.80 -26.85 9.43
CA LEU A 198 21.67 -27.38 8.67
C LEU A 198 21.75 -28.90 8.45
N SER A 199 22.95 -29.46 8.31
CA SER A 199 23.11 -30.92 8.18
C SER A 199 22.68 -31.70 9.43
N GLN A 200 22.78 -31.10 10.62
CA GLN A 200 22.38 -31.73 11.89
C GLN A 200 20.85 -31.78 12.05
N TYR A 201 20.11 -30.84 11.47
CA TYR A 201 18.65 -30.76 11.56
C TYR A 201 17.90 -31.65 10.55
N GLY A 202 18.63 -32.35 9.68
CA GLY A 202 18.11 -33.42 8.81
C GLY A 202 16.82 -33.05 8.08
N THR A 203 15.72 -33.72 8.43
CA THR A 203 14.41 -33.60 7.77
C THR A 203 13.72 -32.25 7.97
N SER A 204 14.19 -31.40 8.89
CA SER A 204 13.66 -30.05 9.07
C SER A 204 14.10 -29.08 7.97
N VAL A 205 15.13 -29.45 7.20
CA VAL A 205 15.66 -28.68 6.07
C VAL A 205 15.08 -29.23 4.76
N PRO A 206 14.51 -28.40 3.87
CA PRO A 206 13.98 -28.90 2.60
C PRO A 206 15.02 -29.62 1.75
N SER A 207 14.61 -30.72 1.12
CA SER A 207 15.49 -31.54 0.29
C SER A 207 16.08 -30.70 -0.84
N GLY A 208 17.40 -30.57 -0.84
CA GLY A 208 18.18 -29.80 -1.82
C GLY A 208 18.65 -28.42 -1.35
N TRP A 209 18.14 -27.86 -0.25
CA TRP A 209 18.64 -26.56 0.26
C TRP A 209 20.10 -26.64 0.70
N LEU A 210 20.47 -27.70 1.43
CA LEU A 210 21.84 -27.91 1.87
C LEU A 210 22.78 -28.08 0.68
N GLY A 211 22.46 -28.95 -0.28
CA GLY A 211 23.27 -29.13 -1.50
C GLY A 211 23.39 -27.85 -2.33
N THR A 212 22.31 -27.07 -2.44
CA THR A 212 22.35 -25.76 -3.13
C THR A 212 23.29 -24.78 -2.42
N LEU A 213 23.24 -24.73 -1.08
CA LEU A 213 24.14 -23.88 -0.29
C LEU A 213 25.59 -24.33 -0.47
N GLU A 214 25.87 -25.62 -0.34
CA GLU A 214 27.22 -26.17 -0.48
C GLU A 214 27.81 -25.89 -1.87
N GLN A 215 27.00 -26.04 -2.92
CA GLN A 215 27.37 -25.70 -4.29
C GLN A 215 27.69 -24.20 -4.44
N ASN A 216 26.84 -23.32 -3.89
CA ASN A 216 27.06 -21.87 -3.96
C ASN A 216 28.33 -21.45 -3.19
N LEU A 217 28.59 -22.06 -2.03
CA LEU A 217 29.79 -21.81 -1.22
C LEU A 217 31.07 -22.41 -1.81
N ALA A 218 30.96 -23.49 -2.59
CA ALA A 218 32.06 -24.13 -3.32
C ALA A 218 32.31 -23.55 -4.73
N ALA A 219 31.51 -22.56 -5.16
CA ALA A 219 31.69 -21.89 -6.44
C ALA A 219 33.09 -21.26 -6.55
N ALA A 220 33.57 -21.12 -7.80
CA ALA A 220 34.86 -20.49 -8.09
C ALA A 220 34.98 -19.11 -7.41
N PRO A 221 36.17 -18.70 -6.94
CA PRO A 221 36.34 -17.51 -6.10
C PRO A 221 35.65 -16.25 -6.64
N ASN A 222 35.83 -15.93 -7.94
CA ASN A 222 35.22 -14.75 -8.57
C ASN A 222 33.69 -14.83 -8.59
N THR A 223 33.14 -16.00 -8.89
CA THR A 223 31.69 -16.23 -8.92
C THR A 223 31.08 -16.10 -7.52
N ARG A 224 31.73 -16.70 -6.52
CA ARG A 224 31.31 -16.60 -5.12
C ARG A 224 31.37 -15.16 -4.63
N SER A 225 32.42 -14.40 -4.96
CA SER A 225 32.47 -12.97 -4.67
C SER A 225 31.28 -12.22 -5.26
N GLY A 226 30.85 -12.57 -6.48
CA GLY A 226 29.62 -12.04 -7.08
C GLY A 226 28.35 -12.34 -6.29
N TYR A 227 28.19 -13.59 -5.80
CA TYR A 227 27.05 -13.97 -4.95
C TYR A 227 26.99 -13.14 -3.66
N PHE A 228 28.12 -13.00 -2.98
CA PHE A 228 28.21 -12.27 -1.73
C PHE A 228 28.14 -10.75 -1.90
N ALA A 229 28.61 -10.21 -3.03
CA ALA A 229 28.41 -8.80 -3.39
C ALA A 229 26.92 -8.46 -3.55
N ALA A 230 26.10 -9.40 -4.05
CA ALA A 230 24.64 -9.23 -4.12
C ALA A 230 23.93 -9.47 -2.78
N LEU A 231 24.52 -10.27 -1.88
CA LEU A 231 23.97 -10.58 -0.56
C LEU A 231 24.26 -9.47 0.46
N ALA A 232 25.46 -8.89 0.47
CA ALA A 232 25.89 -7.93 1.49
C ALA A 232 24.92 -6.74 1.70
N PRO A 233 24.37 -6.09 0.65
CA PRO A 233 23.38 -5.03 0.83
C PRO A 233 22.12 -5.46 1.57
N ALA A 234 21.77 -6.75 1.53
CA ALA A 234 20.58 -7.30 2.19
C ALA A 234 20.71 -7.36 3.72
N VAL A 235 21.92 -7.26 4.27
CA VAL A 235 22.20 -7.32 5.71
C VAL A 235 22.91 -6.07 6.26
N ALA A 236 23.35 -5.16 5.39
CA ALA A 236 24.13 -3.97 5.75
C ALA A 236 23.45 -3.00 6.72
N PHE A 237 22.12 -3.05 6.87
CA PHE A 237 21.42 -2.25 7.89
C PHE A 237 21.86 -2.58 9.33
N MET A 238 22.41 -3.79 9.55
CA MET A 238 22.92 -4.23 10.85
C MET A 238 24.22 -3.54 11.25
N ASP A 239 24.93 -2.87 10.33
CA ASP A 239 26.10 -2.05 10.64
C ASP A 239 25.76 -0.83 11.51
N ASN A 240 24.51 -0.38 11.48
CA ASN A 240 24.05 0.72 12.32
C ASN A 240 23.60 0.16 13.69
N PRO A 241 24.27 0.53 14.81
CA PRO A 241 23.95 -0.01 16.13
C PRO A 241 22.50 0.26 16.57
N THR A 242 21.94 1.42 16.22
CA THR A 242 20.55 1.78 16.54
C THR A 242 19.56 0.87 15.81
N VAL A 243 19.81 0.62 14.52
CA VAL A 243 18.99 -0.27 13.71
C VAL A 243 19.14 -1.73 14.17
N ALA A 244 20.37 -2.17 14.45
CA ALA A 244 20.64 -3.50 14.99
C ALA A 244 19.90 -3.75 16.31
N GLN A 245 19.80 -2.73 17.18
CA GLN A 245 19.03 -2.82 18.42
C GLN A 245 17.52 -2.92 18.17
N ALA A 246 16.99 -2.25 17.14
CA ALA A 246 15.59 -2.39 16.73
C ALA A 246 15.26 -3.80 16.19
N CYS A 247 16.28 -4.54 15.74
CA CYS A 247 16.18 -5.94 15.32
C CYS A 247 16.39 -6.95 16.45
N ARG A 248 16.53 -6.51 17.71
CA ARG A 248 16.78 -7.37 18.88
C ARG A 248 15.66 -7.23 19.91
N PRO A 249 14.51 -7.90 19.70
CA PRO A 249 13.44 -7.92 20.70
C PRO A 249 13.92 -8.64 21.97
N GLY A 250 13.63 -8.08 23.14
CA GLY A 250 13.75 -8.82 24.40
C GLY A 250 12.72 -9.95 24.50
N ALA A 251 12.82 -10.78 25.54
CA ALA A 251 11.84 -11.83 25.80
C ALA A 251 10.43 -11.22 25.95
N GLY A 252 9.49 -11.66 25.12
CA GLY A 252 8.11 -11.12 25.11
C GLY A 252 7.92 -9.78 24.40
N GLU A 253 8.99 -9.13 23.90
CA GLU A 253 8.90 -7.86 23.17
C GLU A 253 8.74 -8.04 21.64
N GLY A 254 8.61 -9.29 21.18
CA GLY A 254 8.42 -9.62 19.78
C GLY A 254 7.10 -9.07 19.22
N PHE A 255 7.14 -8.60 17.98
CA PHE A 255 5.94 -8.09 17.30
C PHE A 255 5.09 -9.22 16.70
N ASP A 256 3.93 -9.49 17.29
CA ASP A 256 2.96 -10.45 16.73
C ASP A 256 2.16 -9.83 15.58
N LEU A 257 2.62 -10.12 14.36
CA LEU A 257 1.99 -9.70 13.11
C LEU A 257 0.55 -10.20 12.96
N ALA A 258 0.26 -11.44 13.39
CA ALA A 258 -1.06 -12.04 13.21
C ALA A 258 -2.07 -11.42 14.18
N ALA A 259 -1.68 -11.16 15.44
CA ALA A 259 -2.51 -10.42 16.38
C ALA A 259 -2.78 -8.99 15.90
N TYR A 260 -1.74 -8.29 15.42
CA TYR A 260 -1.88 -6.97 14.81
C TYR A 260 -2.93 -6.97 13.69
N LEU A 261 -2.86 -7.92 12.76
CA LEU A 261 -3.75 -8.02 11.59
C LEU A 261 -5.20 -8.43 11.93
N ARG A 262 -5.44 -9.06 13.08
CA ARG A 262 -6.80 -9.39 13.56
C ARG A 262 -7.49 -8.23 14.28
N SER A 263 -6.76 -7.14 14.53
CA SER A 263 -7.26 -5.92 15.15
C SER A 263 -7.29 -4.76 14.13
N PRO A 264 -8.07 -3.69 14.36
CA PRO A 264 -7.96 -2.44 13.59
C PRO A 264 -6.69 -1.64 13.97
N GLY A 265 -5.55 -2.33 14.13
CA GLY A 265 -4.28 -1.75 14.53
C GLY A 265 -3.63 -0.91 13.42
N THR A 266 -2.59 -0.17 13.76
CA THR A 266 -1.82 0.60 12.76
C THR A 266 -0.34 0.39 12.96
N LEU A 267 0.38 0.06 11.90
CA LEU A 267 1.83 0.01 11.87
C LEU A 267 2.36 1.16 11.01
N TYR A 268 3.13 2.05 11.63
CA TYR A 268 3.92 3.05 10.92
C TYR A 268 5.35 2.54 10.75
N VAL A 269 5.84 2.51 9.51
CA VAL A 269 7.20 2.06 9.15
C VAL A 269 7.97 3.27 8.62
N ILE A 270 8.96 3.72 9.39
CA ILE A 270 9.68 4.98 9.14
C ILE A 270 11.13 4.66 8.76
N ALA A 271 11.56 5.17 7.60
CA ALA A 271 12.91 4.91 7.11
C ALA A 271 13.98 5.87 7.63
N GLY A 272 13.63 7.14 7.84
CA GLY A 272 14.65 8.20 7.90
C GLY A 272 15.00 8.72 6.50
N GLU A 273 15.37 9.99 6.39
CA GLU A 273 15.89 10.53 5.13
C GLU A 273 17.33 10.05 4.90
N GLY A 274 17.64 9.59 3.69
CA GLY A 274 19.03 9.47 3.19
C GLY A 274 19.75 8.13 3.42
N ASP A 275 19.26 7.21 4.24
CA ASP A 275 19.92 5.90 4.44
C ASP A 275 19.21 4.76 3.67
N GLN A 276 19.61 4.57 2.41
CA GLN A 276 19.09 3.46 1.58
C GLN A 276 19.42 2.08 2.15
N ARG A 277 20.41 1.95 3.06
CA ARG A 277 20.77 0.64 3.64
C ARG A 277 19.65 0.04 4.47
N ILE A 278 18.66 0.83 4.90
CA ILE A 278 17.53 0.32 5.68
C ILE A 278 16.41 -0.29 4.85
N ALA A 279 16.37 -0.03 3.54
CA ALA A 279 15.35 -0.55 2.64
C ALA A 279 15.17 -2.09 2.70
N PRO A 280 16.21 -2.95 2.83
CA PRO A 280 16.05 -4.38 3.10
C PRO A 280 15.13 -4.68 4.28
N LEU A 281 15.37 -4.05 5.42
CA LEU A 281 14.64 -4.29 6.66
C LEU A 281 13.16 -3.89 6.53
N LEU A 282 12.91 -2.70 5.97
CA LEU A 282 11.54 -2.18 5.81
C LEU A 282 10.75 -2.96 4.75
N THR A 283 11.42 -3.35 3.66
CA THR A 283 10.85 -4.22 2.63
C THR A 283 10.49 -5.57 3.22
N ALA A 284 11.42 -6.18 3.97
CA ALA A 284 11.20 -7.46 4.63
C ALA A 284 10.02 -7.41 5.61
N LEU A 285 9.91 -6.37 6.44
CA LEU A 285 8.78 -6.19 7.35
C LEU A 285 7.46 -6.00 6.59
N THR A 286 7.46 -5.16 5.55
CA THR A 286 6.26 -4.88 4.74
C THR A 286 5.78 -6.12 3.97
N GLU A 287 6.70 -6.91 3.41
CA GLU A 287 6.38 -8.21 2.79
C GLU A 287 5.94 -9.25 3.84
N ALA A 288 6.45 -9.20 5.07
CA ALA A 288 5.97 -10.01 6.20
C ALA A 288 4.49 -9.72 6.47
N VAL A 289 4.15 -8.43 6.64
CA VAL A 289 2.78 -7.98 6.87
C VAL A 289 1.85 -8.47 5.76
N PHE A 290 2.27 -8.35 4.49
CA PHE A 290 1.47 -8.82 3.35
C PHE A 290 1.27 -10.35 3.39
N SER A 291 2.33 -11.11 3.66
CA SER A 291 2.28 -12.58 3.67
C SER A 291 1.44 -13.11 4.83
N THR A 292 1.63 -12.56 6.04
CA THR A 292 0.80 -12.90 7.21
C THR A 292 -0.65 -12.45 7.02
N ALA A 293 -0.90 -11.32 6.33
CA ALA A 293 -2.27 -10.90 6.00
C ALA A 293 -2.99 -11.93 5.13
N LYS A 294 -2.31 -12.55 4.16
CA LYS A 294 -2.88 -13.65 3.36
C LYS A 294 -3.19 -14.87 4.21
N GLN A 295 -2.29 -15.26 5.12
CA GLN A 295 -2.51 -16.38 6.03
C GLN A 295 -3.70 -16.14 6.96
N VAL A 296 -3.80 -14.94 7.56
CA VAL A 296 -4.94 -14.56 8.41
C VAL A 296 -6.24 -14.52 7.58
N ALA A 297 -6.20 -13.95 6.38
CA ALA A 297 -7.35 -13.90 5.47
C ALA A 297 -7.87 -15.29 5.10
N ALA A 298 -6.97 -16.25 4.82
CA ALA A 298 -7.33 -17.62 4.46
C ALA A 298 -8.13 -18.34 5.56
N LEU A 299 -7.91 -17.98 6.83
CA LEU A 299 -8.63 -18.53 7.98
C LEU A 299 -9.96 -17.82 8.27
N ASN A 300 -10.21 -16.66 7.65
CA ASN A 300 -11.44 -15.91 7.88
C ASN A 300 -12.61 -16.47 7.06
N PRO A 301 -13.86 -16.32 7.55
CA PRO A 301 -15.05 -16.60 6.75
C PRO A 301 -15.05 -15.79 5.45
N GLY A 302 -15.04 -16.49 4.31
CA GLY A 302 -14.97 -15.88 2.98
C GLY A 302 -13.57 -15.67 2.42
N GLY A 303 -12.51 -16.09 3.14
CA GLY A 303 -11.12 -16.08 2.65
C GLY A 303 -10.51 -14.68 2.49
N GLN A 304 -11.02 -13.67 3.21
CA GLN A 304 -10.56 -12.27 3.11
C GLN A 304 -10.44 -11.63 4.49
N LEU A 305 -9.61 -10.60 4.61
CA LEU A 305 -9.68 -9.65 5.72
C LEU A 305 -10.96 -8.82 5.64
N ASP A 306 -11.75 -8.79 6.72
CA ASP A 306 -12.89 -7.90 6.91
C ASP A 306 -12.90 -7.37 8.35
N PRO A 307 -12.61 -6.07 8.57
CA PRO A 307 -12.34 -5.04 7.56
C PRO A 307 -11.00 -5.23 6.82
N PRO A 308 -10.85 -4.67 5.59
CA PRO A 308 -9.65 -4.86 4.78
C PRO A 308 -8.41 -4.14 5.35
N LEU A 309 -7.23 -4.70 5.08
CA LEU A 309 -5.94 -4.09 5.39
C LEU A 309 -5.62 -2.95 4.42
N GLY A 310 -5.40 -1.74 4.92
CA GLY A 310 -4.86 -0.63 4.12
C GLY A 310 -3.34 -0.63 4.09
N LEU A 311 -2.73 -0.85 2.93
CA LEU A 311 -1.30 -0.66 2.70
C LEU A 311 -1.06 0.70 2.06
N PHE A 312 -0.65 1.68 2.85
CA PHE A 312 -0.32 3.04 2.40
C PHE A 312 1.19 3.15 2.20
N LEU A 313 1.61 2.99 0.95
CA LEU A 313 3.01 2.84 0.57
C LEU A 313 3.54 4.16 0.00
N ASP A 314 3.92 5.08 0.88
CA ASP A 314 4.54 6.34 0.48
C ASP A 314 5.97 6.11 -0.02
N GLU A 315 6.32 6.78 -1.11
CA GLU A 315 7.61 6.63 -1.83
C GLU A 315 8.07 5.17 -2.01
N ILE A 316 7.13 4.29 -2.39
CA ILE A 316 7.34 2.84 -2.50
C ILE A 316 8.54 2.45 -3.38
N ALA A 317 8.84 3.24 -4.41
CA ALA A 317 9.97 2.99 -5.30
C ALA A 317 11.35 3.13 -4.63
N ASN A 318 11.42 3.97 -3.58
CA ASN A 318 12.68 4.34 -2.92
C ASN A 318 12.85 3.65 -1.56
N ILE A 319 11.77 3.50 -0.79
CA ILE A 319 11.86 3.07 0.62
C ILE A 319 11.62 1.57 0.80
N THR A 320 10.51 1.08 0.23
CA THR A 320 10.01 -0.29 0.45
C THR A 320 9.67 -0.91 -0.91
N PRO A 321 10.68 -1.20 -1.73
CA PRO A 321 10.44 -1.79 -3.04
C PRO A 321 9.92 -3.23 -2.89
N VAL A 322 8.61 -3.38 -2.92
CA VAL A 322 7.88 -4.66 -2.86
C VAL A 322 7.55 -5.15 -4.28
N PRO A 323 7.14 -6.41 -4.48
CA PRO A 323 6.64 -6.90 -5.77
C PRO A 323 5.24 -6.33 -6.07
N LEU A 324 5.17 -5.02 -6.29
CA LEU A 324 3.94 -4.25 -6.45
C LEU A 324 3.12 -4.71 -7.67
N ASP A 325 3.78 -5.19 -8.73
CA ASP A 325 3.15 -5.79 -9.91
C ASP A 325 2.30 -7.01 -9.54
N ASN A 326 2.81 -7.88 -8.68
CA ASN A 326 2.06 -9.03 -8.17
C ASN A 326 0.97 -8.59 -7.19
N TRP A 327 1.28 -7.64 -6.30
CA TRP A 327 0.31 -7.16 -5.30
C TRP A 327 -0.86 -6.43 -5.93
N ALA A 328 -0.65 -5.67 -7.00
CA ALA A 328 -1.71 -4.98 -7.73
C ALA A 328 -2.75 -5.95 -8.30
N ALA A 329 -2.34 -7.16 -8.69
CA ALA A 329 -3.22 -8.20 -9.22
C ALA A 329 -3.92 -9.03 -8.12
N ASP A 330 -3.18 -9.46 -7.09
CA ASP A 330 -3.64 -10.48 -6.12
C ASP A 330 -4.29 -9.89 -4.84
N SER A 331 -3.90 -8.67 -4.42
CA SER A 331 -4.26 -8.12 -3.10
C SER A 331 -5.76 -8.08 -2.80
N ARG A 332 -6.60 -7.79 -3.81
CA ARG A 332 -8.05 -7.65 -3.64
C ARG A 332 -8.70 -8.92 -3.11
N GLY A 333 -8.24 -10.10 -3.56
CA GLY A 333 -8.81 -11.39 -3.17
C GLY A 333 -8.69 -11.64 -1.67
N TRP A 334 -7.63 -11.13 -1.05
CA TRP A 334 -7.30 -11.31 0.36
C TRP A 334 -7.86 -10.23 1.28
N GLY A 335 -8.58 -9.24 0.74
CA GLY A 335 -9.01 -8.07 1.50
C GLY A 335 -7.84 -7.12 1.83
N ILE A 336 -6.84 -7.04 0.95
CA ILE A 336 -5.72 -6.11 1.07
C ILE A 336 -5.88 -4.98 0.05
N THR A 337 -5.68 -3.75 0.49
CA THR A 337 -5.89 -2.54 -0.31
C THR A 337 -4.62 -1.75 -0.41
N VAL A 338 -4.02 -1.78 -1.59
CA VAL A 338 -2.77 -1.07 -1.87
C VAL A 338 -3.04 0.37 -2.30
N TRP A 339 -2.47 1.32 -1.58
CA TRP A 339 -2.30 2.71 -1.98
C TRP A 339 -0.82 2.92 -2.28
N ALA A 340 -0.45 2.75 -3.55
CA ALA A 340 0.92 2.95 -4.02
C ALA A 340 1.13 4.41 -4.40
N VAL A 341 2.20 5.03 -3.91
CA VAL A 341 2.53 6.42 -4.17
C VAL A 341 3.83 6.51 -4.94
N ALA A 342 3.79 7.15 -6.11
CA ALA A 342 4.94 7.39 -6.96
C ALA A 342 4.98 8.86 -7.41
N GLN A 343 6.15 9.30 -7.86
CA GLN A 343 6.34 10.66 -8.35
C GLN A 343 5.70 10.85 -9.73
N ASP A 344 5.95 9.90 -10.62
CA ASP A 344 5.46 9.81 -11.99
C ASP A 344 5.49 8.34 -12.45
N LEU A 345 5.12 8.06 -13.71
CA LEU A 345 5.19 6.70 -14.24
C LEU A 345 6.63 6.29 -14.56
N ALA A 346 7.48 7.22 -14.95
CA ALA A 346 8.89 6.96 -15.23
C ALA A 346 9.62 6.37 -14.03
N GLN A 347 9.34 6.84 -12.80
CA GLN A 347 9.87 6.27 -11.56
C GLN A 347 9.49 4.79 -11.39
N LEU A 348 8.25 4.42 -11.74
CA LEU A 348 7.82 3.03 -11.71
C LEU A 348 8.58 2.19 -12.75
N GLU A 349 8.78 2.74 -13.96
CA GLU A 349 9.55 2.06 -15.00
C GLU A 349 11.02 1.87 -14.61
N THR A 350 11.65 2.87 -14.00
CA THR A 350 13.03 2.75 -13.48
C THR A 350 13.14 1.65 -12.44
N ARG A 351 12.18 1.52 -11.53
CA ARG A 351 12.27 0.58 -10.40
C ARG A 351 11.83 -0.84 -10.74
N TRP A 352 10.74 -1.02 -11.48
CA TRP A 352 10.19 -2.35 -11.79
C TRP A 352 10.46 -2.80 -13.23
N GLY A 353 10.99 -1.93 -14.08
CA GLY A 353 11.06 -2.14 -15.52
C GLY A 353 9.73 -1.81 -16.20
N ARG A 354 9.82 -1.43 -17.48
CA ARG A 354 8.68 -0.93 -18.28
C ARG A 354 7.47 -1.86 -18.27
N THR A 355 7.69 -3.17 -18.48
CA THR A 355 6.61 -4.16 -18.52
C THR A 355 5.86 -4.27 -17.20
N ARG A 356 6.57 -4.39 -16.07
CA ARG A 356 5.95 -4.51 -14.75
C ARG A 356 5.30 -3.18 -14.32
N ALA A 357 5.89 -2.04 -14.65
CA ALA A 357 5.29 -0.73 -14.41
C ALA A 357 3.94 -0.57 -15.12
N HIS A 358 3.85 -1.01 -16.38
CA HIS A 358 2.58 -1.04 -17.11
C HIS A 358 1.55 -1.96 -16.45
N THR A 359 1.97 -3.13 -15.97
CA THR A 359 1.11 -4.05 -15.19
C THR A 359 0.60 -3.40 -13.90
N ILE A 360 1.47 -2.72 -13.15
CA ILE A 360 1.09 -1.96 -11.93
C ILE A 360 0.05 -0.91 -12.28
N PHE A 361 0.32 -0.09 -13.31
CA PHE A 361 -0.59 0.95 -13.74
C PHE A 361 -1.94 0.35 -14.15
N ALA A 362 -1.97 -0.75 -14.93
CA ALA A 362 -3.21 -1.38 -15.39
C ALA A 362 -4.05 -1.97 -14.24
N ASN A 363 -3.40 -2.64 -13.28
CA ASN A 363 -4.07 -3.40 -12.22
C ASN A 363 -4.51 -2.55 -11.02
N LEU A 364 -3.96 -1.34 -10.83
CA LEU A 364 -4.46 -0.38 -9.84
C LEU A 364 -5.62 0.44 -10.44
N PRO A 365 -6.89 0.10 -10.14
CA PRO A 365 -8.03 0.62 -10.89
C PRO A 365 -8.23 2.12 -10.66
N THR A 366 -8.01 2.62 -9.44
CA THR A 366 -8.18 4.03 -9.11
C THR A 366 -6.83 4.73 -9.30
N ARG A 367 -6.78 5.80 -10.10
CA ARG A 367 -5.55 6.61 -10.25
C ARG A 367 -5.85 8.04 -9.82
N ILE A 368 -5.03 8.59 -8.95
CA ILE A 368 -5.15 9.95 -8.44
C ILE A 368 -3.89 10.70 -8.86
N VAL A 369 -4.03 11.64 -9.79
CA VAL A 369 -2.92 12.44 -10.31
C VAL A 369 -3.00 13.84 -9.70
N LEU A 370 -1.94 14.22 -8.99
CA LEU A 370 -1.76 15.54 -8.42
C LEU A 370 -1.07 16.49 -9.43
N PRO A 371 -1.20 17.81 -9.26
CA PRO A 371 -0.55 18.77 -10.15
C PRO A 371 0.97 18.63 -10.21
N GLY A 372 1.54 19.04 -11.34
CA GLY A 372 2.99 19.15 -11.56
C GLY A 372 3.67 17.93 -12.20
N VAL A 373 2.94 16.86 -12.56
CA VAL A 373 3.52 15.76 -13.36
C VAL A 373 3.95 16.30 -14.73
N ALA A 374 5.26 16.38 -14.97
CA ALA A 374 5.81 17.11 -16.11
C ALA A 374 6.09 16.26 -17.36
N ALA A 375 6.19 14.92 -17.20
CA ALA A 375 6.46 14.02 -18.31
C ALA A 375 5.35 14.10 -19.37
N ARG A 376 5.73 14.41 -20.61
CA ARG A 376 4.78 14.64 -21.70
C ARG A 376 4.00 13.37 -22.01
N GLU A 377 4.70 12.25 -22.10
CA GLU A 377 4.17 10.92 -22.41
C GLU A 377 3.12 10.51 -21.37
N ASP A 378 3.40 10.76 -20.08
CA ASP A 378 2.46 10.50 -18.98
C ASP A 378 1.20 11.34 -19.12
N LEU A 379 1.34 12.63 -19.39
CA LEU A 379 0.21 13.55 -19.54
C LEU A 379 -0.65 13.20 -20.77
N GLU A 380 -0.03 12.84 -21.88
CA GLU A 380 -0.73 12.39 -23.10
C GLU A 380 -1.49 11.09 -22.84
N HIS A 381 -0.87 10.13 -22.15
CA HIS A 381 -1.50 8.87 -21.76
C HIS A 381 -2.69 9.10 -20.81
N LEU A 382 -2.53 9.95 -19.79
CA LEU A 382 -3.60 10.29 -18.83
C LEU A 382 -4.75 11.07 -19.48
N ALA A 383 -4.47 11.93 -20.45
CA ALA A 383 -5.46 12.64 -21.25
C ALA A 383 -6.20 11.69 -22.20
N TYR A 384 -5.50 10.73 -22.81
CA TYR A 384 -6.11 9.70 -23.66
C TYR A 384 -7.18 8.90 -22.90
N LEU A 385 -6.90 8.50 -21.66
CA LEU A 385 -7.85 7.78 -20.80
C LEU A 385 -9.12 8.58 -20.48
N ALA A 386 -9.09 9.91 -20.61
CA ALA A 386 -10.28 10.77 -20.46
C ALA A 386 -11.25 10.65 -21.64
N GLY A 387 -10.75 10.19 -22.79
CA GLY A 387 -11.44 10.22 -24.06
C GLY A 387 -11.51 11.62 -24.70
N GLN A 388 -12.28 11.71 -25.76
CA GLN A 388 -12.49 12.93 -26.55
C GLN A 388 -13.96 13.35 -26.53
N ARG A 389 -14.22 14.64 -26.75
CA ARG A 389 -15.54 15.22 -26.96
C ARG A 389 -15.61 15.91 -28.31
N THR A 390 -16.80 15.89 -28.93
CA THR A 390 -17.06 16.66 -30.14
C THR A 390 -17.47 18.08 -29.76
N VAL A 391 -16.81 19.07 -30.33
CA VAL A 391 -17.13 20.49 -30.18
C VAL A 391 -17.48 21.07 -31.54
N VAL A 392 -18.52 21.90 -31.58
CA VAL A 392 -18.87 22.67 -32.77
C VAL A 392 -18.01 23.93 -32.77
N GLN A 393 -17.08 24.01 -33.71
CA GLN A 393 -16.30 25.22 -33.95
C GLN A 393 -17.09 26.09 -34.93
N THR A 394 -17.27 27.36 -34.57
CA THR A 394 -17.87 28.36 -35.45
C THR A 394 -16.76 29.32 -35.86
N SER A 395 -16.43 29.34 -37.15
CA SER A 395 -15.51 30.33 -37.72
C SER A 395 -16.34 31.42 -38.39
N GLU A 396 -16.08 32.67 -38.02
CA GLU A 396 -16.73 33.84 -38.60
C GLU A 396 -15.69 34.62 -39.42
N GLY A 397 -15.87 34.65 -40.74
CA GLY A 397 -15.06 35.43 -41.65
C GLY A 397 -15.70 36.79 -41.89
N ARG A 398 -14.89 37.86 -41.82
CA ARG A 398 -15.31 39.20 -42.21
C ARG A 398 -14.43 39.65 -43.37
N SER A 399 -15.04 39.88 -44.53
CA SER A 399 -14.39 40.48 -45.70
C SER A 399 -14.95 41.89 -45.87
N ASP A 400 -14.06 42.87 -45.94
CA ASP A 400 -14.38 44.23 -46.32
C ASP A 400 -13.95 44.40 -47.77
N ASN A 401 -14.92 44.64 -48.66
CA ASN A 401 -14.61 45.02 -50.02
C ASN A 401 -14.44 46.54 -50.07
N GLY A 402 -13.48 47.04 -50.87
CA GLY A 402 -13.11 48.45 -50.97
C GLY A 402 -14.25 49.44 -51.30
N ASP A 403 -15.44 48.94 -51.63
CA ASP A 403 -16.68 49.69 -51.87
C ASP A 403 -17.56 49.90 -50.61
N GLY A 404 -17.04 49.62 -49.41
CA GLY A 404 -17.76 49.82 -48.14
C GLY A 404 -18.83 48.76 -47.82
N ARG A 405 -18.90 47.66 -48.57
CA ARG A 405 -19.77 46.51 -48.29
C ARG A 405 -19.01 45.46 -47.46
N CYS A 406 -19.51 45.22 -46.25
CA CYS A 406 -18.99 44.18 -45.36
C CYS A 406 -19.76 42.87 -45.56
N THR A 407 -19.05 41.80 -45.95
CA THR A 407 -19.63 40.45 -46.05
C THR A 407 -19.21 39.64 -44.83
N ARG A 408 -20.18 39.05 -44.12
CA ARG A 408 -19.93 38.14 -43.00
C ARG A 408 -20.28 36.72 -43.41
N SER A 409 -19.32 35.80 -43.34
CA SER A 409 -19.55 34.37 -43.55
C SER A 409 -19.42 33.64 -42.21
N ARG A 410 -20.30 32.66 -41.97
CA ARG A 410 -20.27 31.82 -40.76
C ARG A 410 -20.18 30.37 -41.18
N ASN A 411 -19.07 29.72 -40.85
CA ASN A 411 -18.86 28.29 -41.09
C ASN A 411 -18.90 27.55 -39.76
N GLN A 412 -19.61 26.43 -39.71
CA GLN A 412 -19.66 25.56 -38.54
C GLN A 412 -19.07 24.19 -38.88
N SER A 413 -18.01 23.81 -38.19
CA SER A 413 -17.38 22.49 -38.32
C SER A 413 -17.43 21.73 -37.00
N LYS A 414 -17.49 20.40 -37.06
CA LYS A 414 -17.42 19.54 -35.87
C LYS A 414 -15.98 19.07 -35.71
N ALA A 415 -15.33 19.45 -34.62
CA ALA A 415 -13.99 18.99 -34.27
C ALA A 415 -14.05 18.04 -33.07
N ARG A 416 -13.11 17.09 -32.98
CA ARG A 416 -12.91 16.25 -31.79
C ARG A 416 -11.72 16.77 -31.01
N GLU A 417 -11.90 17.02 -29.72
CA GLU A 417 -10.84 17.45 -28.81
C GLU A 417 -10.82 16.57 -27.56
N PRO A 418 -9.68 16.42 -26.87
CA PRO A 418 -9.63 15.67 -25.61
C PRO A 418 -10.54 16.30 -24.55
N VAL A 419 -11.16 15.47 -23.70
CA VAL A 419 -12.01 15.95 -22.60
C VAL A 419 -11.23 16.81 -21.62
N VAL A 420 -9.95 16.48 -21.43
CA VAL A 420 -8.98 17.25 -20.64
C VAL A 420 -7.64 17.19 -21.36
N THR A 421 -6.93 18.32 -21.43
CA THR A 421 -5.59 18.36 -22.02
C THR A 421 -4.54 18.03 -20.96
N GLY A 422 -3.38 17.53 -21.38
CA GLY A 422 -2.23 17.32 -20.50
C GLY A 422 -1.84 18.58 -19.72
N HIS A 423 -1.86 19.75 -20.37
CA HIS A 423 -1.62 21.03 -19.71
C HIS A 423 -2.63 21.33 -18.57
N THR A 424 -3.89 20.94 -18.73
CA THR A 424 -4.90 21.10 -17.67
C THR A 424 -4.62 20.19 -16.48
N ILE A 425 -4.14 18.97 -16.72
CA ILE A 425 -3.76 18.02 -15.65
C ILE A 425 -2.51 18.56 -14.91
N TYR A 426 -1.49 18.99 -15.66
CA TYR A 426 -0.27 19.59 -15.12
C TYR A 426 -0.58 20.83 -14.25
N GLY A 427 -1.37 21.76 -14.80
CA GLY A 427 -1.69 23.06 -14.21
C GLY A 427 -2.86 23.06 -13.23
N LEU A 428 -3.25 21.90 -12.67
CA LEU A 428 -4.30 21.88 -11.65
C LEU A 428 -3.90 22.76 -10.45
N PRO A 429 -4.85 23.50 -9.84
CA PRO A 429 -4.53 24.27 -8.64
C PRO A 429 -4.14 23.34 -7.49
N ARG A 430 -3.34 23.85 -6.54
CA ARG A 430 -3.00 23.12 -5.33
C ARG A 430 -4.26 22.57 -4.64
N TRP A 431 -4.15 21.38 -4.04
CA TRP A 431 -5.25 20.66 -3.38
C TRP A 431 -6.36 20.18 -4.33
N HIS A 432 -6.06 20.10 -5.63
CA HIS A 432 -6.89 19.42 -6.61
C HIS A 432 -6.20 18.16 -7.10
N ALA A 433 -7.00 17.18 -7.51
CA ALA A 433 -6.51 15.96 -8.08
C ALA A 433 -7.38 15.54 -9.26
N TYR A 434 -6.75 14.99 -10.29
CA TYR A 434 -7.39 14.33 -11.41
C TYR A 434 -7.54 12.84 -11.08
N VAL A 435 -8.79 12.36 -11.03
CA VAL A 435 -9.14 11.01 -10.57
C VAL A 435 -9.73 10.19 -11.71
N LEU A 436 -9.12 9.03 -11.95
CA LEU A 436 -9.52 8.04 -12.95
C LEU A 436 -10.01 6.75 -12.28
N GLY A 437 -10.87 6.00 -12.98
CA GLY A 437 -11.26 4.64 -12.60
C GLY A 437 -12.41 4.50 -11.60
N LEU A 438 -12.97 5.61 -11.11
CA LEU A 438 -14.16 5.62 -10.24
C LEU A 438 -15.49 5.68 -11.00
N GLY A 439 -15.46 6.00 -12.29
CA GLY A 439 -16.63 6.10 -13.15
C GLY A 439 -16.25 6.02 -14.62
N THR A 440 -17.21 6.24 -15.51
CA THR A 440 -17.01 6.21 -16.96
C THR A 440 -16.18 7.38 -17.49
N LYS A 441 -16.11 8.47 -16.72
CA LYS A 441 -15.31 9.66 -17.05
C LYS A 441 -14.45 10.04 -15.84
N PRO A 442 -13.28 10.65 -16.08
CA PRO A 442 -12.48 11.19 -15.00
C PRO A 442 -13.17 12.34 -14.27
N ALA A 443 -12.75 12.56 -13.03
CA ALA A 443 -13.23 13.62 -12.17
C ALA A 443 -12.06 14.49 -11.71
N ILE A 444 -12.26 15.80 -11.63
CA ILE A 444 -11.36 16.69 -10.87
C ILE A 444 -12.01 16.88 -9.51
N VAL A 445 -11.27 16.54 -8.46
CA VAL A 445 -11.72 16.70 -7.08
C VAL A 445 -10.85 17.72 -6.36
N ARG A 446 -11.44 18.43 -5.41
CA ARG A 446 -10.71 19.25 -4.42
C ARG A 446 -10.65 18.47 -3.11
N PHE A 447 -9.46 18.25 -2.59
CA PHE A 447 -9.25 17.60 -1.29
C PHE A 447 -8.79 18.63 -0.26
N GLU A 448 -9.00 18.30 1.01
CA GLU A 448 -8.56 19.14 2.13
C GLU A 448 -7.16 18.70 2.58
N PRO A 449 -6.21 19.63 2.77
CA PRO A 449 -4.87 19.26 3.21
C PRO A 449 -4.86 18.58 4.58
N GLY A 450 -3.91 17.67 4.78
CA GLY A 450 -3.83 16.80 5.95
C GLY A 450 -3.81 17.54 7.29
N TRP A 451 -3.05 18.63 7.39
CA TRP A 451 -2.96 19.43 8.61
C TRP A 451 -4.28 20.11 9.01
N ARG A 452 -5.16 20.44 8.05
CA ARG A 452 -6.52 20.93 8.34
C ARG A 452 -7.43 19.81 8.79
N ARG A 453 -7.31 18.64 8.15
CA ARG A 453 -8.03 17.43 8.56
C ARG A 453 -7.68 17.04 9.99
N ARG A 454 -6.39 17.03 10.36
CA ARG A 454 -5.90 16.72 11.72
C ARG A 454 -6.62 17.54 12.80
N ARG A 455 -6.88 18.82 12.54
CA ARG A 455 -7.58 19.70 13.49
C ARG A 455 -9.06 19.37 13.67
N ARG A 456 -9.67 18.58 12.79
CA ARG A 456 -11.05 18.12 12.93
C ARG A 456 -11.08 16.83 13.74
N ARG A 457 -11.88 16.79 14.80
CA ARG A 457 -12.20 15.54 15.49
C ARG A 457 -12.95 14.62 14.52
N LEU A 458 -12.55 13.36 14.44
CA LEU A 458 -13.42 12.34 13.86
C LEU A 458 -14.59 12.15 14.83
N HIS A 459 -15.82 12.23 14.35
CA HIS A 459 -16.94 11.68 15.11
C HIS A 459 -16.80 10.16 15.08
N PRO A 460 -16.84 9.47 16.24
CA PRO A 460 -16.73 8.03 16.25
C PRO A 460 -17.81 7.42 15.36
N ALA A 461 -17.41 6.58 14.42
CA ALA A 461 -18.37 5.75 13.71
C ALA A 461 -19.03 4.82 14.74
N PRO A 462 -20.35 4.60 14.70
CA PRO A 462 -20.98 3.65 15.60
C PRO A 462 -20.31 2.28 15.45
N PRO A 463 -20.10 1.53 16.56
CA PRO A 463 -19.38 0.27 16.53
C PRO A 463 -19.99 -0.67 15.49
N VAL A 464 -19.14 -1.24 14.64
CA VAL A 464 -19.54 -2.22 13.65
C VAL A 464 -19.88 -3.52 14.40
N ARG A 465 -21.17 -3.77 14.65
CA ARG A 465 -21.63 -5.07 15.17
C ARG A 465 -21.20 -6.17 14.21
N ARG A 466 -20.47 -7.16 14.72
CA ARG A 466 -20.13 -8.38 13.98
C ARG A 466 -21.43 -9.16 13.72
N PRO A 467 -21.64 -9.75 12.53
CA PRO A 467 -22.76 -10.68 12.34
C PRO A 467 -22.49 -11.91 13.22
N GLY A 468 -23.27 -12.07 14.30
CA GLY A 468 -23.14 -13.22 15.22
C GLY A 468 -23.21 -12.92 16.71
N GLU A 469 -23.20 -11.64 17.12
CA GLU A 469 -23.55 -11.30 18.51
C GLU A 469 -25.07 -11.38 18.70
N THR A 470 -25.56 -12.58 19.01
CA THR A 470 -26.85 -12.74 19.67
C THR A 470 -26.82 -11.94 20.96
N GLN A 471 -27.76 -11.00 21.11
CA GLN A 471 -28.03 -10.35 22.38
C GLN A 471 -28.16 -11.45 23.45
N ARG A 472 -27.26 -11.47 24.43
CA ARG A 472 -27.58 -12.05 25.73
C ARG A 472 -28.76 -11.22 26.25
N VAL A 473 -29.95 -11.77 26.12
CA VAL A 473 -31.13 -11.29 26.83
C VAL A 473 -30.75 -11.34 28.30
N ALA A 474 -30.74 -10.18 28.96
CA ALA A 474 -30.57 -10.13 30.40
C ALA A 474 -31.65 -11.01 31.05
N PRO A 475 -31.31 -11.88 32.02
CA PRO A 475 -32.33 -12.63 32.72
C PRO A 475 -33.30 -11.64 33.36
N ALA A 476 -34.60 -11.86 33.14
CA ALA A 476 -35.65 -11.05 33.75
C ALA A 476 -35.46 -11.03 35.28
N PRO A 477 -35.64 -9.87 35.94
CA PRO A 477 -35.55 -9.81 37.39
C PRO A 477 -36.60 -10.75 37.99
N LEU A 478 -36.13 -11.66 38.85
CA LEU A 478 -36.98 -12.49 39.71
C LEU A 478 -37.87 -11.55 40.52
N THR A 479 -39.17 -11.59 40.27
CA THR A 479 -40.19 -10.98 41.12
C THR A 479 -40.06 -11.55 42.52
N ALA A 480 -39.81 -10.66 43.49
CA ALA A 480 -39.77 -11.00 44.91
C ALA A 480 -41.10 -11.65 45.33
N VAL A 481 -40.98 -12.81 45.98
CA VAL A 481 -42.06 -13.43 46.75
C VAL A 481 -42.34 -12.51 47.95
N PRO A 482 -43.60 -12.11 48.21
CA PRO A 482 -43.90 -11.35 49.41
C PRO A 482 -43.84 -12.28 50.63
N ASP A 483 -43.06 -11.87 51.64
CA ASP A 483 -42.97 -12.54 52.94
C ASP A 483 -44.32 -12.53 53.68
N PRO A 484 -44.59 -13.54 54.54
CA PRO A 484 -45.86 -13.71 55.21
C PRO A 484 -46.05 -12.66 56.32
N VAL A 485 -47.29 -12.17 56.44
CA VAL A 485 -47.72 -11.25 57.49
C VAL A 485 -48.09 -12.08 58.74
N GLU A 486 -47.25 -11.95 59.77
CA GLU A 486 -47.57 -12.13 61.20
C GLU A 486 -47.16 -10.79 61.86
N ASP A 487 -47.88 -10.13 62.78
CA ASP A 487 -48.98 -10.57 63.63
C ASP A 487 -49.66 -9.35 64.33
N ALA A 488 -50.76 -9.63 65.04
CA ALA A 488 -51.34 -8.90 66.19
C ALA A 488 -52.48 -7.86 65.97
N ALA A 489 -53.73 -8.33 66.05
CA ALA A 489 -54.67 -8.06 67.16
C ALA A 489 -55.92 -8.94 67.05
#